data_AF-A0A4R3I4R9-F1
#
_entry.id   AF-A0A4R3I4R9-F1
#
_cell.length_a   1.000
_cell.length_b   1.000
_cell.length_c   1.000
_cell.angle_alpha   90.00
_cell.angle_beta   90.00
_cell.angle_gamma   90.00
#
_symmetry.space_group_name_H-M   'P 1'
#
loop_
_entity.id
_entity.type
_entity.pdbx_description
1 polymer ?
#
loop_
_entity_poly.entity_id
_entity_poly.type
_entity_poly.pdbx_seq_one_letter_code
_entity_poly.pdbx_strand_id
1 'polypeptide(L)'
;MSKVVQLRGQNLLDAIEKALIDLSDSDQKYVYNASELARKIGCSRPTLNSKKEFIDSVLEKIGAAKRLKREHPLLEQLHMKIEKLEAEKKALEEDLNALRQNHADIFTRLYRHSSEMSALIRPIAENDSIAAGKCILCSQSIDEGIDFKNRSTVFSISRNDNVKD
;
A
#
# COMPACT_ATOMS: atom_id res chain seq x y z
N MET A 1 -26.73 6.85 41.55
CA MET A 1 -26.35 5.42 41.71
C MET A 1 -27.05 4.63 40.61
N SER A 2 -26.35 4.29 39.54
CA SER A 2 -26.90 3.48 38.44
C SER A 2 -27.21 2.08 38.96
N LYS A 3 -28.46 1.62 38.79
CA LYS A 3 -28.87 0.25 39.11
C LYS A 3 -27.96 -0.71 38.36
N VAL A 4 -27.13 -1.46 39.08
CA VAL A 4 -26.33 -2.54 38.50
C VAL A 4 -27.34 -3.58 38.02
N VAL A 5 -27.52 -3.65 36.70
CA VAL A 5 -28.37 -4.64 36.06
C VAL A 5 -27.78 -6.01 36.41
N GLN A 6 -28.51 -6.80 37.19
CA GLN A 6 -28.09 -8.16 37.51
C GLN A 6 -28.15 -9.00 36.23
N LEU A 7 -26.97 -9.27 35.66
CA LEU A 7 -26.83 -10.20 34.55
C LEU A 7 -27.22 -11.61 35.03
N ARG A 8 -28.04 -12.32 34.27
CA ARG A 8 -28.54 -13.67 34.59
C ARG A 8 -28.42 -14.58 33.37
N GLY A 9 -28.31 -15.89 33.61
CA GLY A 9 -28.29 -16.89 32.54
C GLY A 9 -27.07 -16.79 31.63
N GLN A 10 -27.28 -16.96 30.32
CA GLN A 10 -26.21 -16.89 29.29
C GLN A 10 -25.50 -15.54 29.25
N ASN A 11 -26.21 -14.43 29.47
CA ASN A 11 -25.60 -13.09 29.49
C ASN A 11 -24.52 -12.94 30.57
N LEU A 12 -24.61 -13.69 31.67
CA LEU A 12 -23.58 -13.72 32.71
C LEU A 12 -22.38 -14.56 32.30
N LEU A 13 -22.60 -15.67 31.58
CA LEU A 13 -21.52 -16.52 31.07
C LEU A 13 -20.71 -15.79 29.98
N ASP A 14 -21.39 -15.11 29.05
CA ASP A 14 -20.74 -14.32 27.99
C ASP A 14 -19.95 -13.14 28.58
N ALA A 15 -20.47 -12.50 29.63
CA ALA A 15 -19.77 -11.45 30.34
C ALA A 15 -18.53 -11.97 31.08
N ILE A 16 -18.60 -13.17 31.67
CA ILE A 16 -17.46 -13.86 32.28
C ILE A 16 -16.39 -14.15 31.24
N GLU A 17 -16.78 -14.72 30.09
CA GLU A 17 -15.85 -15.07 29.02
C GLU A 17 -15.13 -13.84 28.48
N LYS A 18 -15.87 -12.77 28.12
CA LYS A 18 -15.27 -11.51 27.66
C LYS A 18 -14.34 -10.89 28.70
N ALA A 19 -14.77 -10.83 29.96
CA ALA A 19 -13.95 -10.27 31.03
C ALA A 19 -12.64 -11.05 31.22
N LEU A 20 -12.69 -12.39 31.11
CA LEU A 20 -11.51 -13.26 31.18
C LEU A 20 -10.59 -13.08 29.98
N ILE A 21 -11.12 -12.98 28.76
CA ILE A 21 -10.32 -12.72 27.55
C ILE A 21 -9.58 -11.39 27.70
N ASP A 22 -10.29 -10.32 28.04
CA ASP A 22 -9.71 -8.98 28.21
C ASP A 22 -8.63 -8.93 29.30
N LEU A 23 -8.86 -9.60 30.44
CA LEU A 23 -7.87 -9.68 31.52
C LEU A 23 -6.66 -10.54 31.13
N SER A 24 -6.90 -11.54 30.29
CA SER A 24 -5.84 -12.40 29.80
C SER A 24 -4.99 -11.70 28.74
N ASP A 25 -5.56 -10.85 27.87
CA ASP A 25 -4.80 -10.17 26.81
C ASP A 25 -3.83 -9.13 27.37
N SER A 26 -4.15 -8.52 28.52
CA SER A 26 -3.27 -7.56 29.19
C SER A 26 -2.04 -8.19 29.84
N ASP A 27 -2.07 -9.48 30.20
CA ASP A 27 -1.03 -10.08 31.03
C ASP A 27 -0.47 -11.41 30.48
N GLN A 28 0.86 -11.51 30.41
CA GLN A 28 1.52 -12.62 29.73
C GLN A 28 1.28 -13.97 30.41
N LYS A 29 0.97 -13.97 31.71
CA LYS A 29 0.71 -15.15 32.54
C LYS A 29 -0.41 -14.84 33.53
N TYR A 30 -1.59 -14.53 33.00
CA TYR A 30 -2.78 -14.25 33.82
C TYR A 30 -3.04 -15.37 34.84
N VAL A 31 -3.01 -15.00 36.12
CA VAL A 31 -3.39 -15.88 37.24
C VAL A 31 -4.81 -15.51 37.64
N TYR A 32 -5.71 -16.49 37.65
CA TYR A 32 -7.12 -16.26 37.97
C TYR A 32 -7.29 -15.64 39.37
N ASN A 33 -7.82 -14.42 39.41
CA ASN A 33 -8.21 -13.73 40.64
C ASN A 33 -9.73 -13.49 40.67
N ALA A 34 -10.43 -14.28 41.47
CA ALA A 34 -11.89 -14.18 41.62
C ALA A 34 -12.38 -12.79 42.07
N SER A 35 -11.53 -12.01 42.75
CA SER A 35 -11.89 -10.68 43.24
C SER A 35 -11.87 -9.63 42.13
N GLU A 36 -10.93 -9.75 41.18
CA GLU A 36 -10.83 -8.86 40.03
C GLU A 36 -11.94 -9.13 39.02
N LEU A 37 -12.20 -10.41 38.75
CA LEU A 37 -13.30 -10.83 37.89
C LEU A 37 -14.66 -10.37 38.43
N ALA A 38 -14.87 -10.50 39.75
CA ALA A 38 -16.07 -10.03 40.42
C ALA A 38 -16.30 -8.51 40.27
N ARG A 39 -15.25 -7.70 40.42
CA ARG A 39 -15.32 -6.24 40.24
C ARG A 39 -15.67 -5.86 38.80
N LYS A 40 -15.08 -6.55 37.82
CA LYS A 40 -15.26 -6.23 36.39
C LYS A 40 -16.68 -6.57 35.88
N ILE A 41 -17.28 -7.63 36.42
CA ILE A 41 -18.62 -8.11 36.00
C ILE A 41 -19.72 -7.55 36.91
N GLY A 42 -19.39 -7.06 38.11
CA GLY A 42 -20.37 -6.61 39.10
C GLY A 42 -21.11 -7.77 39.79
N CYS A 43 -20.46 -8.93 39.91
CA CYS A 43 -21.03 -10.14 40.53
C CYS A 43 -20.35 -10.48 41.86
N SER A 44 -21.05 -11.24 42.71
CA SER A 44 -20.49 -11.70 43.99
C SER A 44 -19.59 -12.92 43.80
N ARG A 45 -18.55 -13.05 44.63
CA ARG A 45 -17.62 -14.20 44.60
C ARG A 45 -18.32 -15.56 44.73
N PRO A 46 -19.36 -15.74 45.57
CA PRO A 46 -20.13 -17.00 45.63
C PRO A 46 -20.76 -17.37 44.28
N THR A 47 -21.22 -16.39 43.52
CA THR A 47 -21.84 -16.60 42.19
C THR A 47 -20.82 -17.05 41.15
N LEU A 48 -19.57 -16.57 41.25
CA LEU A 48 -18.47 -17.06 40.41
C LEU A 48 -18.05 -18.48 40.83
N ASN A 49 -18.03 -18.78 42.12
CA ASN A 49 -17.69 -20.11 42.63
C ASN A 49 -18.67 -21.19 42.15
N SER A 50 -19.97 -20.87 42.01
CA SER A 50 -20.95 -21.83 41.47
C SER A 50 -20.78 -22.08 39.97
N LYS A 51 -20.00 -21.25 39.28
CA LYS A 51 -19.66 -21.34 37.84
C LYS A 51 -18.19 -21.69 37.59
N LYS A 52 -17.52 -22.25 38.60
CA LYS A 52 -16.09 -22.58 38.54
C LYS A 52 -15.72 -23.48 37.36
N GLU A 53 -16.51 -24.52 37.09
CA GLU A 53 -16.27 -25.44 35.96
C GLU A 53 -16.25 -24.72 34.60
N PHE A 54 -17.15 -23.75 34.42
CA PHE A 54 -17.17 -22.94 33.19
C PHE A 54 -15.93 -22.05 33.10
N ILE A 55 -15.56 -21.40 34.20
CA ILE A 55 -14.36 -20.54 34.27
C ILE A 55 -13.10 -21.35 33.95
N ASP A 56 -12.95 -22.54 34.55
CA ASP A 56 -11.80 -23.42 34.32
C ASP A 56 -11.72 -23.83 32.83
N SER A 57 -12.86 -24.17 32.21
CA SER A 57 -12.91 -24.51 30.78
C SER A 57 -12.50 -23.34 29.86
N VAL A 58 -12.85 -22.11 30.22
CA VAL A 58 -12.48 -20.90 29.46
C VAL A 58 -11.00 -20.61 29.63
N LEU A 59 -10.45 -20.77 30.83
CA LEU A 59 -9.02 -20.61 31.10
C LEU A 59 -8.18 -21.65 30.35
N GLU A 60 -8.62 -22.90 30.26
CA GLU A 60 -7.96 -23.92 29.45
C GLU A 60 -7.95 -23.57 27.96
N LYS A 61 -9.08 -23.11 27.41
CA LYS A 61 -9.16 -22.64 26.01
C LYS A 61 -8.23 -21.47 25.74
N ILE A 62 -8.20 -20.47 26.63
CA ILE A 62 -7.28 -19.32 26.52
C ILE A 62 -5.83 -19.79 26.62
N GLY A 63 -5.53 -20.71 27.54
CA GLY A 63 -4.20 -21.30 27.69
C GLY A 63 -3.73 -22.01 26.42
N ALA A 64 -4.60 -22.83 25.81
CA ALA A 64 -4.32 -23.51 24.55
C ALA A 64 -4.10 -22.52 23.39
N ALA A 65 -4.96 -21.52 23.26
CA ALA A 65 -4.83 -20.48 22.24
C ALA A 65 -3.53 -19.66 22.38
N LYS A 66 -3.14 -19.32 23.62
CA LYS A 66 -1.89 -18.60 23.89
C LYS A 66 -0.65 -19.45 23.61
N ARG A 67 -0.67 -20.75 23.90
CA ARG A 67 0.41 -21.69 23.53
C ARG A 67 0.56 -21.77 22.01
N LEU A 68 -0.56 -21.92 21.29
CA LEU A 68 -0.57 -21.89 19.82
C LEU A 68 -0.03 -20.57 19.24
N LYS A 69 -0.32 -19.43 19.87
CA LYS A 69 0.15 -18.11 19.40
C LYS A 69 1.63 -17.84 19.70
N ARG A 70 2.18 -18.35 20.80
CA ARG A 70 3.58 -18.10 21.21
C ARG A 70 4.58 -19.12 20.68
N GLU A 71 4.20 -20.39 20.64
CA GLU A 71 5.12 -21.48 20.34
C GLU A 71 5.04 -21.96 18.89
N HIS A 72 4.43 -21.19 17.97
CA HIS A 72 4.42 -21.58 16.58
C HIS A 72 5.72 -21.12 15.89
N PRO A 73 6.73 -21.98 15.67
CA PRO A 73 7.94 -21.62 14.92
C PRO A 73 7.63 -21.11 13.50
N LEU A 74 6.41 -21.36 12.99
CA LEU A 74 5.94 -20.79 11.75
C LEU A 74 5.74 -19.27 11.83
N LEU A 75 5.38 -18.69 12.98
CA LEU A 75 5.17 -17.24 13.09
C LEU A 75 6.48 -16.47 12.91
N GLU A 76 7.56 -16.94 13.54
CA GLU A 76 8.88 -16.33 13.38
C GLU A 76 9.40 -16.51 11.95
N GLN A 77 9.22 -17.71 11.37
CA GLN A 77 9.54 -17.94 9.95
C GLN A 77 8.69 -17.07 9.00
N LEU A 78 7.43 -16.80 9.33
CA LEU A 78 6.57 -15.93 8.54
C LEU A 78 7.01 -14.48 8.65
N HIS A 79 7.37 -13.98 9.84
CA HIS A 79 7.94 -12.64 9.98
C HIS A 79 9.26 -12.50 9.20
N MET A 80 10.18 -13.46 9.30
CA MET A 80 11.41 -13.43 8.51
C MET A 80 11.13 -13.44 7.00
N LYS A 81 10.12 -14.17 6.54
CA LYS A 81 9.70 -14.16 5.12
C LYS A 81 9.13 -12.81 4.71
N ILE A 82 8.30 -12.19 5.57
CA ILE A 82 7.74 -10.87 5.32
C ILE A 82 8.87 -9.85 5.18
N GLU A 83 9.79 -9.81 6.13
CA GLU A 83 10.94 -8.89 6.09
C GLU A 83 11.79 -9.09 4.82
N LYS A 84 12.04 -10.34 4.45
CA LYS A 84 12.77 -10.66 3.21
C LYS A 84 12.04 -10.16 1.96
N LEU A 85 10.73 -10.42 1.86
CA LEU A 85 9.92 -10.00 0.72
C LEU A 85 9.81 -8.47 0.64
N GLU A 86 9.73 -7.78 1.77
CA GLU A 86 9.74 -6.31 1.81
C GLU A 86 11.06 -5.73 1.35
N ALA A 87 12.19 -6.35 1.71
CA ALA A 87 13.51 -5.95 1.22
C ALA A 87 13.64 -6.18 -0.29
N GLU A 88 13.23 -7.34 -0.80
CA GLU A 88 13.22 -7.64 -2.24
C GLU A 88 12.34 -6.66 -3.02
N LYS A 89 11.17 -6.30 -2.47
CA LYS A 89 10.28 -5.32 -3.08
C LYS A 89 10.94 -3.94 -3.20
N LYS A 90 11.59 -3.46 -2.14
CA LYS A 90 12.29 -2.16 -2.16
C LYS A 90 13.40 -2.13 -3.20
N ALA A 91 14.22 -3.19 -3.26
CA ALA A 91 15.28 -3.31 -4.26
C ALA A 91 14.72 -3.26 -5.70
N LEU A 92 13.63 -3.99 -5.97
CA LEU A 92 12.98 -3.97 -7.29
C LEU A 92 12.36 -2.61 -7.63
N GLU A 93 11.82 -1.89 -6.64
CA GLU A 93 11.30 -0.53 -6.83
C GLU A 93 12.43 0.47 -7.18
N GLU A 94 13.59 0.35 -6.54
CA GLU A 94 14.78 1.13 -6.86
C GLU A 94 15.26 0.85 -8.29
N ASP A 95 15.37 -0.43 -8.68
CA ASP A 95 15.76 -0.84 -10.03
C ASP A 95 14.77 -0.31 -11.09
N LEU A 96 13.47 -0.42 -10.85
CA LEU A 96 12.45 0.11 -11.77
C LEU A 96 12.55 1.63 -11.93
N ASN A 97 12.82 2.35 -10.84
CA ASN A 97 12.99 3.80 -10.90
C ASN A 97 14.26 4.18 -11.67
N ALA A 98 15.37 3.48 -11.46
CA ALA A 98 16.58 3.67 -12.24
C ALA A 98 16.32 3.39 -13.73
N LEU A 99 15.58 2.33 -14.06
CA LEU A 99 15.25 1.98 -15.45
C LEU A 99 14.36 3.05 -16.11
N ARG A 100 13.39 3.60 -15.37
CA ARG A 100 12.54 4.71 -15.85
C ARG A 100 13.35 5.98 -16.10
N GLN A 101 14.29 6.30 -15.22
CA GLN A 101 15.19 7.44 -15.41
C GLN A 101 16.06 7.25 -16.64
N ASN A 102 16.66 6.06 -16.81
CA ASN A 102 17.45 5.72 -18.00
C ASN A 102 16.61 5.82 -19.28
N HIS A 103 15.37 5.34 -19.26
CA HIS A 103 14.45 5.45 -20.40
C HIS A 103 14.18 6.92 -20.75
N ALA A 104 13.84 7.75 -19.76
CA ALA A 104 13.65 9.19 -19.98
C ALA A 104 14.92 9.85 -20.56
N ASP A 105 16.11 9.46 -20.07
CA ASP A 105 17.38 10.01 -20.53
C ASP A 105 17.70 9.60 -21.99
N ILE A 106 17.40 8.36 -22.37
CA ILE A 106 17.52 7.90 -23.77
C ILE A 106 16.61 8.71 -24.69
N PHE A 107 15.33 8.85 -24.36
CA PHE A 107 14.38 9.56 -25.22
C PHE A 107 14.68 11.05 -25.31
N THR A 108 15.15 11.68 -24.23
CA THR A 108 15.56 13.08 -24.28
C THR A 108 16.80 13.29 -25.15
N ARG A 109 17.79 12.38 -25.11
CA ARG A 109 18.95 12.41 -26.01
C ARG A 109 18.55 12.21 -27.47
N LEU A 110 17.71 11.21 -27.76
CA LEU A 110 17.19 10.98 -29.11
C LEU A 110 16.42 12.19 -29.64
N TYR A 111 15.61 12.83 -28.81
CA TYR A 111 14.86 14.03 -29.19
C TYR A 111 15.78 15.23 -29.48
N ARG A 112 16.83 15.43 -28.66
CA ARG A 112 17.81 16.49 -28.92
C ARG A 112 18.49 16.30 -30.28
N HIS A 113 18.99 15.09 -30.55
CA HIS A 113 19.64 14.81 -31.82
C HIS A 113 18.69 14.79 -33.03
N SER A 114 17.41 14.43 -32.84
CA SER A 114 16.44 14.50 -33.94
C SER A 114 16.10 15.95 -34.34
N SER A 115 16.10 16.88 -33.37
CA SER A 115 15.93 18.32 -33.67
C SER A 115 17.10 18.88 -34.49
N GLU A 116 18.33 18.44 -34.20
CA GLU A 116 19.54 18.80 -34.96
C GLU A 116 19.49 18.21 -36.39
N MET A 117 19.06 16.96 -36.52
CA MET A 117 18.96 16.29 -37.82
C MET A 117 17.84 16.85 -38.70
N SER A 118 16.74 17.31 -38.10
CA SER A 118 15.67 18.02 -38.82
C SER A 118 16.17 19.31 -39.46
N ALA A 119 17.05 20.07 -38.79
CA ALA A 119 17.62 21.28 -39.35
C ALA A 119 18.49 21.01 -40.60
N LEU A 120 19.14 19.84 -40.67
CA LEU A 120 19.95 19.42 -41.82
C LEU A 120 19.09 18.94 -43.00
N ILE A 121 17.99 18.23 -42.72
CA ILE A 121 17.12 17.64 -43.75
C ILE A 121 16.13 18.68 -44.30
N ARG A 122 15.68 19.62 -43.47
CA ARG A 122 14.70 20.66 -43.84
C ARG A 122 15.04 21.39 -45.15
N PRO A 123 16.25 21.94 -45.38
CA PRO A 123 16.55 22.63 -46.62
C PRO A 123 16.50 21.70 -47.84
N ILE A 124 16.88 20.43 -47.70
CA ILE A 124 16.84 19.44 -48.79
C ILE A 124 15.37 19.12 -49.12
N ALA A 125 14.57 18.83 -48.10
CA ALA A 125 13.15 18.52 -48.26
C ALA A 125 12.34 19.70 -48.81
N GLU A 126 12.67 20.94 -48.42
CA GLU A 126 12.05 22.16 -48.94
C GLU A 126 12.41 22.34 -50.44
N ASN A 127 13.68 22.21 -50.81
CA ASN A 127 14.13 22.32 -52.21
C ASN A 127 13.48 21.27 -53.12
N ASP A 128 13.48 20.00 -52.69
CA ASP A 128 12.90 18.91 -53.47
C ASP A 128 11.38 19.06 -53.56
N SER A 129 10.73 19.58 -52.52
CA SER A 129 9.27 19.81 -52.53
C SER A 129 8.88 20.97 -53.46
N ILE A 130 9.67 22.05 -53.50
CA ILE A 130 9.48 23.16 -54.45
C ILE A 130 9.66 22.63 -55.88
N ALA A 131 10.70 21.83 -56.15
CA ALA A 131 10.95 21.24 -57.46
C ALA A 131 9.80 20.31 -57.91
N ALA A 132 9.18 19.58 -56.97
CA ALA A 132 8.06 18.69 -57.26
C ALA A 132 6.68 19.37 -57.30
N GLY A 133 6.58 20.65 -56.91
CA GLY A 133 5.31 21.39 -56.79
C GLY A 133 4.38 20.86 -55.69
N LYS A 134 4.87 19.97 -54.82
CA LYS A 134 4.11 19.31 -53.75
C LYS A 134 5.04 18.93 -52.60
N CYS A 135 4.51 18.94 -51.38
CA CYS A 135 5.25 18.52 -50.20
C CYS A 135 5.57 17.02 -50.26
N ILE A 136 6.86 16.67 -50.17
CA ILE A 136 7.31 15.26 -50.25
C ILE A 136 6.89 14.43 -49.04
N LEU A 137 6.64 15.08 -47.90
CA LEU A 137 6.28 14.39 -46.65
C LEU A 137 4.78 14.14 -46.48
N CYS A 138 3.93 15.05 -46.98
CA CYS A 138 2.47 14.95 -46.80
C CYS A 138 1.67 15.00 -48.11
N SER A 139 2.34 15.08 -49.26
CA SER A 139 1.73 15.13 -50.61
C SER A 139 0.77 16.30 -50.88
N GLN A 140 0.74 17.33 -50.04
CA GLN A 140 -0.07 18.53 -50.25
C GLN A 140 0.54 19.43 -51.35
N SER A 141 -0.29 20.04 -52.19
CA SER A 141 0.14 21.03 -53.19
C SER A 141 0.74 22.26 -52.51
N ILE A 142 1.81 22.80 -53.10
CA ILE A 142 2.45 24.01 -52.61
C ILE A 142 1.94 25.17 -53.46
N ASP A 143 1.05 25.98 -52.89
CA ASP A 143 0.55 27.19 -53.54
C ASP A 143 1.61 28.31 -53.51
N GLU A 144 1.66 29.14 -54.55
CA GLU A 144 2.62 30.24 -54.70
C GLU A 144 2.46 31.27 -53.56
N GLY A 145 3.37 31.23 -52.57
CA GLY A 145 3.38 32.16 -51.44
C GLY A 145 3.44 31.51 -50.04
N ILE A 146 3.59 30.19 -49.94
CA ILE A 146 3.71 29.53 -48.64
C ILE A 146 5.11 29.72 -48.06
N ASP A 147 5.22 30.60 -47.06
CA ASP A 147 6.36 30.65 -46.15
C ASP A 147 6.36 29.35 -45.31
N PHE A 148 7.34 28.47 -45.51
CA PHE A 148 7.54 27.25 -44.69
C PHE A 148 7.80 27.56 -43.20
N LYS A 149 7.75 28.83 -42.80
CA LYS A 149 8.35 29.34 -41.57
C LYS A 149 7.72 28.87 -40.27
N ASN A 150 6.44 28.53 -40.16
CA ASN A 150 5.81 28.35 -38.83
C ASN A 150 4.67 27.32 -38.76
N ARG A 151 4.80 26.15 -39.38
CA ARG A 151 3.89 25.02 -39.08
C ARG A 151 4.64 23.91 -38.35
N SER A 152 5.12 24.20 -37.14
CA SER A 152 5.52 23.13 -36.23
C SER A 152 4.25 22.48 -35.66
N THR A 153 3.80 21.37 -36.24
CA THR A 153 2.89 20.41 -35.57
C THR A 153 3.61 19.62 -34.48
N VAL A 154 4.62 20.23 -33.85
CA VAL A 154 5.32 19.67 -32.69
C VAL A 154 4.64 20.27 -31.47
N PHE A 155 3.87 19.43 -30.76
CA PHE A 155 3.33 19.80 -29.46
C PHE A 155 4.50 20.17 -28.54
N SER A 156 4.61 21.45 -28.16
CA SER A 156 5.53 21.88 -27.11
C SER A 156 5.02 21.30 -25.79
N ILE A 157 5.69 20.27 -25.29
CA ILE A 157 5.47 19.76 -23.93
C ILE A 157 5.98 20.87 -22.99
N SER A 158 5.07 21.67 -22.48
CA SER A 158 5.36 22.63 -21.42
C SER A 158 5.90 21.87 -20.21
N ARG A 159 7.16 22.16 -19.83
CA ARG A 159 7.74 21.72 -18.56
C ARG A 159 6.82 22.19 -17.44
N ASN A 160 6.18 21.23 -16.76
CA ASN A 160 5.46 21.50 -15.54
C ASN A 160 6.50 21.60 -14.41
N ASP A 161 7.16 22.75 -14.32
CA ASP A 161 8.00 23.11 -13.18
C ASP A 161 7.07 23.46 -12.00
N ASN A 162 6.48 22.44 -11.41
CA ASN A 162 5.79 22.52 -10.11
C ASN A 162 6.14 21.27 -9.30
N VAL A 163 7.42 21.12 -8.98
CA VAL A 163 7.85 20.47 -7.74
C VAL A 163 8.30 21.62 -6.85
N LYS A 164 7.40 22.06 -5.96
CA LYS A 164 7.76 22.95 -4.86
C LYS A 164 8.39 22.11 -3.77
N ASP A 165 9.61 22.47 -3.41
CA ASP A 165 10.20 22.22 -2.10
C ASP A 165 9.35 22.83 -0.97
#